data_AF-A0A2V8TP21-F1
#
_entry.id   AF-A0A2V8TP21-F1
#
_cell.length_a   1.000
_cell.length_b   1.000
_cell.length_c   1.000
_cell.angle_alpha   90.00
_cell.angle_beta   90.00
_cell.angle_gamma   90.00
#
_symmetry.space_group_name_H-M   'P 1'
#
loop_
_entity.id
_entity.type
_entity.pdbx_description
1 polymer ?
#
loop_
_entity_poly.entity_id
_entity_poly.type
_entity_poly.pdbx_seq_one_letter_code
_entity_poly.pdbx_strand_id
1 'polypeptide(L)'
;MLSLDATTLDIKNYFFLPTNSTSEDIEWGSSPTLFSGANGVPLVGATGKDGVIYALRRDDLTPVWQTTLAVECISPEDGCGSISTPAFDGQRLYVGAGVADPDSDAGGSLYCLEPGSGAVVWRTLLDRTVLAPVAVANGLVFASTTEGLEIHDADSGGTLWTDRQYGALYSQPVVSDGVVYATYVRGDVIAWHIGDPPSRSTQTRAPRPSLPGSGH
;
A
#
# COMPACT_ATOMS: atom_id res chain seq x y z
N MET A 1 -6.00 -16.99 -6.53
CA MET A 1 -4.74 -17.36 -5.88
C MET A 1 -4.62 -18.87 -5.78
N LEU A 2 -3.44 -19.43 -6.02
CA LEU A 2 -3.15 -20.87 -5.96
C LEU A 2 -1.97 -21.11 -5.01
N SER A 3 -1.97 -22.24 -4.32
CA SER A 3 -0.78 -22.78 -3.64
C SER A 3 -0.40 -24.11 -4.30
N LEU A 4 0.88 -24.27 -4.61
CA LEU A 4 1.42 -25.40 -5.35
C LEU A 4 2.51 -26.10 -4.54
N ASP A 5 2.67 -27.39 -4.76
CA ASP A 5 3.91 -28.09 -4.42
C ASP A 5 5.04 -27.52 -5.28
N ALA A 6 6.13 -27.04 -4.66
CA ALA A 6 7.23 -26.44 -5.42
C ALA A 6 8.03 -27.47 -6.25
N THR A 7 7.91 -28.76 -5.96
CA THR A 7 8.65 -29.83 -6.66
C THR A 7 7.78 -30.49 -7.73
N THR A 8 6.52 -30.77 -7.42
CA THR A 8 5.63 -31.51 -8.32
C THR A 8 4.69 -30.61 -9.13
N LEU A 9 4.52 -29.35 -8.72
CA LEU A 9 3.53 -28.40 -9.26
C LEU A 9 2.07 -28.82 -9.01
N ASP A 10 1.83 -29.81 -8.14
CA ASP A 10 0.48 -30.19 -7.75
C ASP A 10 -0.21 -29.04 -7.02
N ILE A 11 -1.46 -28.74 -7.41
CA ILE A 11 -2.30 -27.78 -6.71
C ILE A 11 -2.64 -28.34 -5.33
N LYS A 12 -2.26 -27.62 -4.26
CA LYS A 12 -2.60 -27.96 -2.88
C LYS A 12 -3.91 -27.30 -2.46
N ASN A 13 -4.04 -26.00 -2.70
CA ASN A 13 -5.23 -25.20 -2.41
C ASN A 13 -5.43 -24.12 -3.45
N TYR A 14 -6.66 -23.62 -3.56
CA TYR A 14 -7.02 -22.50 -4.42
C TYR A 14 -8.05 -21.62 -3.74
N PHE A 15 -8.01 -20.33 -4.07
CA PHE A 15 -9.04 -19.36 -3.69
C PHE A 15 -9.32 -18.44 -4.88
N PHE A 16 -10.57 -18.45 -5.34
CA PHE A 16 -11.08 -17.55 -6.37
C PHE A 16 -11.72 -16.34 -5.70
N LEU A 17 -11.66 -15.17 -6.35
CA LEU A 17 -12.29 -13.97 -5.81
C LEU A 17 -13.79 -14.24 -5.58
N PRO A 18 -14.33 -13.97 -4.39
CA PRO A 18 -15.71 -14.31 -4.03
C PRO A 18 -16.69 -13.26 -4.56
N THR A 19 -16.63 -12.96 -5.85
CA THR A 19 -17.40 -11.85 -6.45
C THR A 19 -18.68 -12.36 -7.07
N ASN A 20 -19.77 -11.61 -6.88
CA ASN A 20 -21.01 -11.74 -7.65
C ASN A 20 -21.08 -10.64 -8.73
N SER A 21 -19.93 -10.09 -9.13
CA SER A 21 -19.90 -8.97 -10.07
C SER A 21 -20.50 -9.41 -11.40
N THR A 22 -21.25 -8.51 -12.02
CA THR A 22 -21.77 -8.69 -13.38
C THR A 22 -20.71 -8.37 -14.44
N SER A 23 -19.54 -7.86 -14.03
CA SER A 23 -18.38 -7.64 -14.89
C SER A 23 -17.71 -8.96 -15.24
N GLU A 24 -17.50 -9.22 -16.54
CA GLU A 24 -16.80 -10.41 -17.04
C GLU A 24 -15.27 -10.34 -16.79
N ASP A 25 -14.74 -9.18 -16.37
CA ASP A 25 -13.30 -8.92 -16.21
C ASP A 25 -12.92 -8.65 -14.74
N ILE A 26 -13.35 -9.54 -13.84
CA ILE A 26 -12.93 -9.50 -12.43
C ILE A 26 -11.91 -10.59 -12.16
N GLU A 27 -10.69 -10.16 -11.82
CA GLU A 27 -9.55 -11.03 -11.58
C GLU A 27 -8.63 -10.45 -10.50
N TRP A 28 -7.66 -11.28 -10.08
CA TRP A 28 -6.60 -10.83 -9.18
C TRP A 28 -5.79 -9.74 -9.86
N GLY A 29 -5.73 -8.57 -9.24
CA GLY A 29 -5.08 -7.40 -9.79
C GLY A 29 -3.59 -7.35 -9.54
N SER A 30 -3.11 -8.01 -8.49
CA SER A 30 -1.72 -7.89 -8.05
C SER A 30 -1.05 -9.21 -7.70
N SER A 31 0.29 -9.15 -7.62
CA SER A 31 1.10 -10.25 -7.10
C SER A 31 0.79 -10.52 -5.63
N PRO A 32 0.76 -11.79 -5.19
CA PRO A 32 0.61 -12.14 -3.78
C PRO A 32 1.75 -11.58 -2.93
N THR A 33 1.39 -10.89 -1.84
CA THR A 33 2.31 -10.35 -0.85
C THR A 33 2.25 -11.21 0.41
N LEU A 34 3.40 -11.70 0.88
CA LEU A 34 3.48 -12.45 2.14
C LEU A 34 3.69 -11.49 3.31
N PHE A 35 2.98 -11.70 4.41
CA PHE A 35 3.12 -10.89 5.62
C PHE A 35 2.79 -11.70 6.87
N SER A 36 2.98 -11.06 8.03
CA SER A 36 2.61 -11.60 9.34
C SER A 36 1.46 -10.80 9.92
N GLY A 37 0.34 -11.47 10.17
CA GLY A 37 -0.82 -10.90 10.85
C GLY A 37 -0.68 -10.91 12.38
N ALA A 38 -1.82 -10.76 13.08
CA ALA A 38 -1.88 -10.75 14.53
C ALA A 38 -1.21 -12.00 15.12
N ASN A 39 -0.40 -11.80 16.17
CA ASN A 39 0.35 -12.87 16.85
C ASN A 39 1.28 -13.67 15.92
N GLY A 40 1.77 -13.09 14.82
CA GLY A 40 2.70 -13.74 13.91
C GLY A 40 2.06 -14.76 12.97
N VAL A 41 0.74 -14.73 12.81
CA VAL A 41 0.04 -15.60 11.88
C VAL A 41 0.57 -15.39 10.45
N PRO A 42 1.01 -16.45 9.75
CA PRO A 42 1.50 -16.31 8.39
C PRO A 42 0.35 -16.07 7.41
N LEU A 43 0.32 -14.89 6.79
CA LEU A 43 -0.71 -14.48 5.82
C LEU A 43 -0.11 -14.20 4.44
N VAL A 44 -0.97 -14.32 3.43
CA VAL A 44 -0.73 -13.88 2.05
C VAL A 44 -1.92 -13.04 1.62
N GLY A 45 -1.67 -11.97 0.89
CA GLY A 45 -2.75 -11.13 0.38
C GLY A 45 -2.47 -10.53 -0.97
N ALA A 46 -3.54 -10.22 -1.67
CA ALA A 46 -3.51 -9.61 -2.99
C ALA A 46 -4.78 -8.78 -3.17
N THR A 47 -4.69 -7.79 -4.05
CA THR A 47 -5.78 -6.93 -4.47
C THR A 47 -6.51 -7.54 -5.67
N GLY A 48 -7.80 -7.26 -5.80
CA GLY A 48 -8.61 -7.59 -6.97
C GLY A 48 -9.06 -6.34 -7.73
N LYS A 49 -9.41 -6.52 -9.01
CA LYS A 49 -10.08 -5.48 -9.81
C LYS A 49 -11.45 -5.06 -9.24
N ASP A 50 -12.02 -5.89 -8.38
CA ASP A 50 -13.19 -5.56 -7.54
C ASP A 50 -12.91 -4.47 -6.48
N GLY A 51 -11.68 -3.98 -6.39
CA GLY A 51 -11.30 -2.91 -5.47
C GLY A 51 -11.09 -3.40 -4.05
N VAL A 52 -10.95 -4.71 -3.83
CA VAL A 52 -10.79 -5.30 -2.50
C VAL A 52 -9.39 -5.91 -2.36
N ILE A 53 -8.78 -5.74 -1.19
CA ILE A 53 -7.65 -6.58 -0.77
C ILE A 53 -8.16 -7.73 0.08
N TYR A 54 -7.68 -8.94 -0.23
CA TYR A 54 -8.01 -10.16 0.51
C TYR A 54 -6.76 -10.67 1.21
N ALA A 55 -6.90 -11.07 2.48
CA ALA A 55 -5.86 -11.75 3.23
C ALA A 55 -6.29 -13.17 3.60
N LEU A 56 -5.47 -14.13 3.20
CA LEU A 56 -5.69 -15.55 3.41
C LEU A 56 -4.54 -16.15 4.23
N ARG A 57 -4.80 -17.28 4.90
CA ARG A 57 -3.74 -18.07 5.54
C ARG A 57 -2.80 -18.65 4.48
N ARG A 58 -1.48 -18.69 4.78
CA ARG A 58 -0.48 -19.18 3.82
C ARG A 58 -0.48 -20.69 3.60
N ASP A 59 -0.97 -21.46 4.55
CA ASP A 59 -0.96 -22.92 4.52
C ASP A 59 -2.14 -23.52 3.74
N ASP A 60 -3.34 -22.97 3.88
CA ASP A 60 -4.56 -23.52 3.29
C ASP A 60 -5.39 -22.53 2.46
N LEU A 61 -4.95 -21.27 2.35
CA LEU A 61 -5.68 -20.19 1.67
C LEU A 61 -7.07 -19.89 2.26
N THR A 62 -7.34 -20.25 3.51
CA THR A 62 -8.58 -19.86 4.19
C THR A 62 -8.62 -18.33 4.40
N PRO A 63 -9.74 -17.65 4.07
CA PRO A 63 -9.86 -16.22 4.28
C PRO A 63 -9.80 -15.81 5.75
N VAL A 64 -9.07 -14.73 6.03
CA VAL A 64 -8.93 -14.15 7.36
C VAL A 64 -9.62 -12.80 7.44
N TRP A 65 -9.31 -11.90 6.52
CA TRP A 65 -9.95 -10.59 6.42
C TRP A 65 -9.95 -10.07 4.98
N GLN A 66 -10.77 -9.07 4.73
CA GLN A 66 -10.80 -8.31 3.48
C GLN A 66 -11.10 -6.83 3.77
N THR A 67 -10.60 -5.94 2.91
CA THR A 67 -10.83 -4.50 3.03
C THR A 67 -11.15 -3.92 1.65
N THR A 68 -12.25 -3.18 1.54
CA THR A 68 -12.61 -2.43 0.34
C THR A 68 -11.74 -1.18 0.23
N LEU A 69 -11.02 -1.06 -0.87
CA LEU A 69 -10.06 0.01 -1.16
C LEU A 69 -10.51 0.94 -2.28
N ALA A 70 -11.31 0.44 -3.21
CA ALA A 70 -11.77 1.19 -4.36
C ALA A 70 -13.17 0.77 -4.80
N VAL A 71 -13.81 1.62 -5.60
CA VAL A 71 -15.02 1.26 -6.33
C VAL A 71 -14.68 0.15 -7.33
N GLU A 72 -15.51 -0.88 -7.43
CA GLU A 72 -15.31 -1.96 -8.41
C GLU A 72 -15.43 -1.42 -9.85
N CYS A 73 -14.62 -1.95 -10.78
CA CYS A 73 -14.77 -1.62 -12.18
C CYS A 73 -14.04 -2.59 -13.13
N ILE A 74 -14.23 -2.35 -14.43
CA ILE A 74 -13.58 -3.09 -15.52
C ILE A 74 -12.14 -2.60 -15.74
N SER A 75 -11.88 -1.29 -15.61
CA SER A 75 -10.62 -0.67 -16.04
C SER A 75 -9.96 0.13 -14.92
N PRO A 76 -9.04 -0.49 -14.16
CA PRO A 76 -8.35 0.20 -13.07
C PRO A 76 -7.52 1.41 -13.50
N GLU A 77 -7.09 1.46 -14.77
CA GLU A 77 -6.40 2.61 -15.35
C GLU A 77 -7.25 3.88 -15.34
N ASP A 78 -8.58 3.73 -15.40
CA ASP A 78 -9.54 4.84 -15.31
C ASP A 78 -9.78 5.28 -13.86
N GLY A 79 -9.04 4.71 -12.91
CA GLY A 79 -8.99 5.16 -11.53
C GLY A 79 -9.90 4.39 -10.58
N CYS A 80 -10.29 3.17 -10.89
CA CYS A 80 -11.13 2.33 -10.02
C CYS A 80 -10.44 0.99 -9.75
N GLY A 81 -11.04 0.09 -8.96
CA GLY A 81 -10.43 -1.19 -8.61
C GLY A 81 -9.07 -1.08 -7.90
N SER A 82 -8.36 -2.19 -7.78
CA SER A 82 -7.00 -2.19 -7.26
C SER A 82 -6.13 -3.29 -7.89
N ILE A 83 -5.08 -2.86 -8.59
CA ILE A 83 -4.08 -3.75 -9.20
C ILE A 83 -2.66 -3.53 -8.65
N SER A 84 -2.51 -2.63 -7.67
CA SER A 84 -1.22 -2.34 -7.06
C SER A 84 -0.84 -3.42 -6.05
N THR A 85 0.31 -4.06 -6.26
CA THR A 85 0.89 -4.99 -5.27
C THR A 85 1.22 -4.27 -3.95
N PRO A 86 0.71 -4.77 -2.81
CA PRO A 86 1.03 -4.24 -1.49
C PRO A 86 2.51 -4.32 -1.11
N ALA A 87 2.94 -3.46 -0.19
CA ALA A 87 4.24 -3.56 0.49
C ALA A 87 4.05 -3.85 1.99
N PHE A 88 4.93 -4.67 2.57
CA PHE A 88 4.96 -4.97 4.00
C PHE A 88 6.33 -4.63 4.57
N ASP A 89 6.38 -3.78 5.60
CA ASP A 89 7.64 -3.35 6.25
C ASP A 89 7.99 -4.18 7.51
N GLY A 90 7.20 -5.20 7.81
CA GLY A 90 7.29 -5.97 9.06
C GLY A 90 6.28 -5.56 10.13
N GLN A 91 5.60 -4.42 9.98
CA GLN A 91 4.64 -3.87 10.93
C GLN A 91 3.30 -3.44 10.31
N ARG A 92 3.33 -2.91 9.09
CA ARG A 92 2.19 -2.33 8.38
C ARG A 92 2.16 -2.80 6.93
N LEU A 93 0.95 -2.90 6.39
CA LEU A 93 0.72 -3.13 4.97
C LEU A 93 0.38 -1.81 4.29
N TYR A 94 1.06 -1.50 3.20
CA TYR A 94 0.83 -0.32 2.38
C TYR A 94 0.25 -0.73 1.04
N VAL A 95 -0.88 -0.14 0.66
CA VAL A 95 -1.64 -0.57 -0.52
C VAL A 95 -2.11 0.63 -1.33
N GLY A 96 -1.77 0.64 -2.62
CA GLY A 96 -2.32 1.57 -3.60
C GLY A 96 -3.63 1.07 -4.19
N ALA A 97 -4.53 1.99 -4.52
CA ALA A 97 -5.79 1.68 -5.19
C ALA A 97 -6.29 2.87 -6.01
N GLY A 98 -7.39 2.65 -6.73
CA GLY A 98 -8.15 3.71 -7.37
C GLY A 98 -8.95 4.57 -6.37
N VAL A 99 -9.98 5.22 -6.88
CA VAL A 99 -10.99 6.02 -6.20
C VAL A 99 -11.76 5.12 -5.24
N ALA A 100 -11.79 5.46 -3.95
CA ALA A 100 -12.58 4.70 -2.97
C ALA A 100 -13.96 5.25 -2.68
N ASP A 101 -14.27 6.44 -3.17
CA ASP A 101 -15.59 7.02 -3.07
C ASP A 101 -15.93 7.67 -4.41
N PRO A 102 -16.95 7.18 -5.16
CA PRO A 102 -17.29 7.72 -6.47
C PRO A 102 -17.81 9.17 -6.40
N ASP A 103 -18.19 9.64 -5.21
CA ASP A 103 -18.60 11.02 -4.98
C ASP A 103 -17.41 11.95 -4.63
N SER A 104 -16.20 11.41 -4.53
CA SER A 104 -14.96 12.17 -4.30
C SER A 104 -14.34 12.67 -5.60
N ASP A 105 -13.65 13.81 -5.54
CA ASP A 105 -12.81 14.37 -6.60
C ASP A 105 -11.41 13.73 -6.67
N ALA A 106 -11.07 12.83 -5.74
CA ALA A 106 -9.80 12.12 -5.73
C ALA A 106 -9.72 11.11 -6.89
N GLY A 107 -8.57 11.03 -7.55
CA GLY A 107 -8.31 10.08 -8.64
C GLY A 107 -7.67 8.76 -8.18
N GLY A 108 -7.32 8.64 -6.90
CA GLY A 108 -6.70 7.44 -6.34
C GLY A 108 -6.61 7.46 -4.82
N SER A 109 -6.06 6.39 -4.24
CA SER A 109 -5.82 6.34 -2.81
C SER A 109 -4.65 5.45 -2.41
N LEU A 110 -4.03 5.81 -1.28
CA LEU A 110 -2.99 5.04 -0.61
C LEU A 110 -3.44 4.72 0.81
N TYR A 111 -3.24 3.48 1.22
CA TYR A 111 -3.67 2.97 2.52
C TYR A 111 -2.48 2.46 3.33
N CYS A 112 -2.58 2.62 4.64
CA CYS A 112 -1.87 1.80 5.60
C CYS A 112 -2.88 0.96 6.38
N LEU A 113 -2.68 -0.36 6.34
CA LEU A 113 -3.55 -1.33 6.96
C LEU A 113 -2.82 -2.03 8.11
N GLU A 114 -3.58 -2.35 9.14
CA GLU A 114 -3.14 -3.26 10.18
C GLU A 114 -3.14 -4.70 9.61
N PRO A 115 -2.00 -5.43 9.65
CA PRO A 115 -1.88 -6.73 8.97
C PRO A 115 -2.74 -7.87 9.52
N GLY A 116 -3.08 -7.86 10.81
CA GLY A 116 -3.89 -8.89 11.46
C GLY A 116 -5.38 -8.78 11.22
N SER A 117 -5.88 -7.59 10.88
CA SER A 117 -7.32 -7.28 10.81
C SER A 117 -7.76 -6.62 9.51
N GLY A 118 -6.84 -6.08 8.72
CA GLY A 118 -7.16 -5.26 7.55
C GLY A 118 -7.69 -3.87 7.89
N ALA A 119 -7.71 -3.49 9.18
CA ALA A 119 -8.21 -2.20 9.61
C ALA A 119 -7.35 -1.06 9.06
N VAL A 120 -8.01 -0.03 8.53
CA VAL A 120 -7.33 1.17 8.01
C VAL A 120 -6.74 1.96 9.19
N VAL A 121 -5.41 2.06 9.22
CA VAL A 121 -4.68 2.90 10.18
C VAL A 121 -4.69 4.35 9.71
N TRP A 122 -4.38 4.55 8.43
CA TRP A 122 -4.54 5.83 7.75
C TRP A 122 -4.86 5.60 6.26
N ARG A 123 -5.43 6.64 5.64
CA ARG A 123 -5.70 6.70 4.21
C ARG A 123 -5.34 8.10 3.70
N THR A 124 -4.66 8.14 2.57
CA THR A 124 -4.35 9.37 1.82
C THR A 124 -5.11 9.34 0.51
N LEU A 125 -5.89 10.39 0.26
CA LEU A 125 -6.51 10.62 -1.05
C LEU A 125 -5.46 11.19 -1.99
N LEU A 126 -5.39 10.66 -3.20
CA LEU A 126 -4.43 11.07 -4.21
C LEU A 126 -5.16 11.67 -5.41
N ASP A 127 -4.47 12.56 -6.12
CA ASP A 127 -5.01 13.16 -7.34
C ASP A 127 -5.16 12.11 -8.45
N ARG A 128 -4.39 11.01 -8.40
CA ARG A 128 -4.32 9.98 -9.43
C ARG A 128 -4.15 8.58 -8.84
N THR A 129 -4.57 7.58 -9.63
CA THR A 129 -4.57 6.18 -9.24
C THR A 129 -3.16 5.61 -9.08
N VAL A 130 -3.02 4.65 -8.16
CA VAL A 130 -1.79 3.90 -7.92
C VAL A 130 -1.97 2.51 -8.51
N LEU A 131 -1.30 2.27 -9.64
CA LEU A 131 -1.39 1.02 -10.39
C LEU A 131 -0.18 0.11 -10.16
N ALA A 132 1.00 0.71 -10.06
CA ALA A 132 2.24 -0.01 -9.84
C ALA A 132 2.34 -0.53 -8.39
N PRO A 133 3.18 -1.54 -8.13
CA PRO A 133 3.48 -1.95 -6.76
C PRO A 133 3.96 -0.79 -5.90
N VAL A 134 3.47 -0.72 -4.67
CA VAL A 134 3.99 0.20 -3.65
C VAL A 134 5.39 -0.28 -3.21
N ALA A 135 6.28 0.65 -2.86
CA ALA A 135 7.51 0.33 -2.15
C ALA A 135 7.52 1.00 -0.77
N VAL A 136 8.20 0.37 0.19
CA VAL A 136 8.40 0.93 1.53
C VAL A 136 9.85 0.74 1.95
N ALA A 137 10.47 1.82 2.44
CA ALA A 137 11.84 1.78 2.95
C ALA A 137 12.08 2.96 3.90
N ASN A 138 12.80 2.73 5.00
CA ASN A 138 13.24 3.79 5.91
C ASN A 138 12.11 4.72 6.43
N GLY A 139 10.92 4.17 6.68
CA GLY A 139 9.76 4.96 7.13
C GLY A 139 9.10 5.81 6.04
N LEU A 140 9.42 5.54 4.78
CA LEU A 140 8.82 6.19 3.61
C LEU A 140 8.05 5.18 2.78
N VAL A 141 6.90 5.61 2.26
CA VAL A 141 6.06 4.87 1.32
C VAL A 141 6.14 5.56 -0.03
N PHE A 142 6.45 4.80 -1.07
CA PHE A 142 6.64 5.28 -2.43
C PHE A 142 5.48 4.79 -3.29
N ALA A 143 4.68 5.74 -3.77
CA ALA A 143 3.52 5.48 -4.60
C ALA A 143 3.77 5.98 -6.02
N SER A 144 3.86 5.04 -6.96
CA SER A 144 3.93 5.31 -8.39
C SER A 144 2.52 5.55 -8.93
N THR A 145 2.20 6.81 -9.25
CA THR A 145 0.89 7.21 -9.78
C THR A 145 0.93 7.38 -11.30
N THR A 146 -0.24 7.60 -11.91
CA THR A 146 -0.34 7.95 -13.33
C THR A 146 0.11 9.38 -13.67
N GLU A 147 0.52 10.20 -12.69
CA GLU A 147 1.08 11.55 -12.93
C GLU A 147 2.44 11.83 -12.30
N GLY A 148 2.98 10.88 -11.54
CA GLY A 148 4.28 11.05 -10.91
C GLY A 148 4.51 10.14 -9.73
N LEU A 149 5.72 10.19 -9.21
CA LEU A 149 6.10 9.51 -7.98
C LEU A 149 5.72 10.39 -6.80
N GLU A 150 4.97 9.83 -5.85
CA GLU A 150 4.70 10.44 -4.55
C GLU A 150 5.42 9.67 -3.44
N ILE A 151 5.93 10.41 -2.45
CA ILE A 151 6.59 9.87 -1.26
C ILE A 151 5.82 10.35 -0.05
N HIS A 152 5.44 9.40 0.80
CA HIS A 152 4.64 9.63 1.99
C HIS A 152 5.36 9.15 3.25
N ASP A 153 5.06 9.79 4.37
CA ASP A 153 5.45 9.32 5.70
C ASP A 153 4.69 8.02 6.04
N ALA A 154 5.41 6.97 6.41
CA ALA A 154 4.83 5.65 6.63
C ALA A 154 3.92 5.56 7.87
N ASP A 155 4.13 6.43 8.86
CA ASP A 155 3.37 6.45 10.11
C ASP A 155 2.04 7.22 9.97
N SER A 156 2.04 8.31 9.21
CA SER A 156 0.91 9.24 9.10
C SER A 156 0.20 9.25 7.75
N GLY A 157 0.86 8.77 6.69
CA GLY A 157 0.38 8.87 5.30
C GLY A 157 0.56 10.25 4.68
N GLY A 158 1.11 11.22 5.41
CA GLY A 158 1.31 12.58 4.92
C GLY A 158 2.26 12.62 3.72
N THR A 159 1.87 13.28 2.64
CA THR A 159 2.73 13.48 1.47
C THR A 159 3.92 14.37 1.83
N LEU A 160 5.12 13.84 1.63
CA LEU A 160 6.39 14.53 1.89
C LEU A 160 6.99 15.14 0.62
N TRP A 161 6.79 14.47 -0.51
CA TRP A 161 7.37 14.89 -1.79
C TRP A 161 6.61 14.32 -2.98
N THR A 162 6.66 15.04 -4.10
CA THR A 162 6.16 14.60 -5.40
C THR A 162 6.98 15.24 -6.53
N ASP A 163 7.20 14.51 -7.63
CA ASP A 163 7.88 15.08 -8.81
C ASP A 163 6.92 15.82 -9.77
N ARG A 164 5.73 15.26 -10.03
CA ARG A 164 4.71 15.67 -11.03
C ARG A 164 5.26 16.06 -12.42
N GLN A 165 6.48 15.67 -12.76
CA GLN A 165 7.21 16.21 -13.91
C GLN A 165 7.33 15.22 -15.06
N TYR A 166 7.51 13.94 -14.73
CA TYR A 166 7.93 12.94 -15.70
C TYR A 166 6.77 12.10 -16.23
N GLY A 167 5.60 12.16 -15.58
CA GLY A 167 4.35 11.50 -15.99
C GLY A 167 4.12 10.18 -15.27
N ALA A 168 3.36 9.28 -15.90
CA ALA A 168 2.97 8.01 -15.31
C ALA A 168 4.14 7.05 -15.04
N LEU A 169 3.99 6.28 -13.96
CA LEU A 169 4.83 5.15 -13.61
C LEU A 169 3.97 3.88 -13.45
N TYR A 170 4.37 2.82 -14.13
CA TYR A 170 3.74 1.49 -14.00
C TYR A 170 4.67 0.47 -13.32
N SER A 171 5.88 0.89 -12.94
CA SER A 171 6.87 0.03 -12.30
C SER A 171 7.08 0.41 -10.83
N GLN A 172 7.44 -0.59 -10.03
CA GLN A 172 7.81 -0.39 -8.63
C GLN A 172 9.08 0.46 -8.53
N PRO A 173 9.10 1.54 -7.73
CA PRO A 173 10.32 2.27 -7.45
C PRO A 173 11.24 1.43 -6.55
N VAL A 174 12.55 1.51 -6.78
CA VAL A 174 13.56 0.76 -6.01
C VAL A 174 14.35 1.72 -5.14
N VAL A 175 14.53 1.38 -3.87
CA VAL A 175 15.36 2.14 -2.93
C VAL A 175 16.61 1.35 -2.60
N SER A 176 17.79 1.92 -2.84
CA SER A 176 19.08 1.32 -2.50
C SER A 176 20.06 2.40 -2.04
N ASP A 177 20.69 2.18 -0.89
CA ASP A 177 21.70 3.09 -0.33
C ASP A 177 21.27 4.56 -0.29
N GLY A 178 20.02 4.81 0.08
CA GLY A 178 19.45 6.16 0.15
C GLY A 178 19.12 6.77 -1.21
N VAL A 179 19.19 6.02 -2.31
CA VAL A 179 18.80 6.46 -3.65
C VAL A 179 17.52 5.76 -4.08
N VAL A 180 16.54 6.55 -4.53
CA VAL A 180 15.31 6.08 -5.17
C VAL A 180 15.53 6.05 -6.67
N TYR A 181 15.25 4.92 -7.31
CA TYR A 181 15.25 4.75 -8.75
C TYR A 181 13.82 4.53 -9.24
N ALA A 182 13.38 5.29 -10.23
CA ALA A 182 12.06 5.13 -10.83
C ALA A 182 12.12 5.23 -12.35
N THR A 183 11.21 4.53 -13.02
CA THR A 183 11.11 4.46 -14.47
C THR A 183 9.77 4.96 -14.95
N TYR A 184 9.78 5.79 -15.99
CA TYR A 184 8.61 6.47 -16.52
C TYR A 184 8.23 5.96 -17.90
N VAL A 185 6.96 6.12 -18.29
CA VAL A 185 6.44 5.66 -19.59
C VAL A 185 7.22 6.18 -20.80
N ARG A 186 7.84 7.36 -20.69
CA ARG A 186 8.66 7.96 -21.78
C ARG A 186 10.07 7.36 -21.91
N GLY A 187 10.41 6.35 -21.10
CA GLY A 187 11.69 5.66 -21.10
C GLY A 187 12.74 6.30 -20.18
N ASP A 188 12.38 7.35 -19.44
CA ASP A 188 13.26 7.99 -18.47
C ASP A 188 13.50 7.07 -17.27
N VAL A 189 14.77 7.01 -16.83
CA VAL A 189 15.18 6.45 -15.54
C VAL A 189 15.70 7.62 -14.71
N ILE A 190 15.04 7.92 -13.61
CA ILE A 190 15.41 9.03 -12.74
C ILE A 190 15.83 8.49 -11.37
N ALA A 191 16.85 9.14 -10.79
CA ALA A 191 17.37 8.81 -9.49
C ALA A 191 17.34 10.03 -8.56
N TRP A 192 16.85 9.86 -7.34
CA TRP A 192 16.86 10.90 -6.29
C TRP A 192 17.55 10.39 -5.04
N HIS A 193 18.40 11.22 -4.45
CA HIS A 193 18.94 10.95 -3.13
C HIS A 193 17.89 11.34 -2.06
N ILE A 194 17.58 10.41 -1.17
CA ILE A 194 16.82 10.68 0.05
C ILE A 194 17.76 11.44 0.97
N GLY A 195 17.46 12.71 1.24
CA GLY A 195 18.27 13.50 2.17
C GLY A 195 18.28 12.86 3.57
N ASP A 196 19.31 13.16 4.36
CA ASP A 196 19.32 12.76 5.76
C ASP A 196 18.05 13.27 6.45
N PRO A 197 17.39 12.46 7.31
CA PRO A 197 16.28 12.96 8.09
C PRO A 197 16.75 14.20 8.86
N PRO A 198 15.95 15.28 8.93
CA PRO A 198 16.32 16.45 9.70
C PRO A 198 16.64 15.99 11.12
N SER A 199 17.84 16.32 11.62
CA SER A 199 18.26 15.96 12.96
C SER A 199 17.13 16.37 13.92
N ARG A 200 16.52 15.41 14.63
CA ARG A 200 15.53 15.71 15.66
C ARG A 200 16.20 16.68 16.63
N SER A 201 15.86 17.96 16.54
CA SER A 201 16.31 18.93 17.52
C SER A 201 15.78 18.42 18.86
N THR A 202 16.68 18.28 19.83
CA THR A 202 16.33 17.96 21.21
C THR A 202 15.32 19.00 21.66
N GLN A 203 14.03 18.68 21.62
CA GLN A 203 13.02 19.48 22.30
C GLN A 203 13.35 19.36 23.78
N THR A 204 13.96 20.40 24.33
CA THR A 204 14.17 20.56 25.76
C THR A 204 12.81 20.50 26.41
N ARG A 205 12.49 19.37 27.05
CA ARG A 205 11.25 19.18 27.78
C ARG A 205 11.16 20.29 28.83
N ALA A 206 10.19 21.19 28.70
CA ALA A 206 9.95 22.22 29.69
C ALA A 206 9.75 21.56 31.08
N PRO A 207 10.28 22.13 32.17
CA PRO A 207 10.08 21.57 33.50
C PRO A 207 8.59 21.55 33.84
N ARG A 208 8.13 20.45 34.43
CA ARG A 208 6.76 20.29 34.92
C ARG A 208 6.49 21.35 36.00
N PRO A 209 5.34 22.06 35.99
CA PRO A 209 4.98 22.96 37.08
C PRO A 209 4.81 22.16 38.38
N SER A 210 5.45 22.62 39.46
CA SER A 210 5.23 22.10 40.81
C SER A 210 3.85 22.50 41.31
N LEU A 211 3.07 21.54 41.81
CA LEU A 211 1.78 21.78 42.47
C LEU A 211 1.98 22.57 43.77
N PRO A 212 1.07 23.49 44.14
CA PRO A 212 1.13 24.17 45.43
C PRO A 212 0.86 23.18 46.56
N GLY A 213 1.74 23.17 47.56
CA GLY A 213 1.56 22.37 48.77
C GLY A 213 0.33 22.82 49.57
N SER A 214 -0.47 21.86 50.03
CA SER A 214 -1.54 22.08 50.99
C SER A 214 -0.94 22.43 52.35
N GLY A 215 -1.09 23.68 52.78
CA GLY A 215 -0.81 24.12 54.15
C GLY A 215 -1.94 23.69 55.09
N HIS A 216 -1.54 23.28 56.30
CA HIS A 216 -2.36 22.93 57.45
C HIS A 216 -3.14 24.12 58.03
#